data_AF-A0A966URC9-F1
#
_entry.id   AF-A0A966URC9-F1
#
_cell.length_a   1.000
_cell.length_b   1.000
_cell.length_c   1.000
_cell.angle_alpha   90.00
_cell.angle_beta   90.00
_cell.angle_gamma   90.00
#
_symmetry.space_group_name_H-M   'P 1'
#
loop_
_entity.id
_entity.type
_entity.pdbx_description
1 polymer ?
#
loop_
_entity_poly.entity_id
_entity_poly.type
_entity_poly.pdbx_seq_one_letter_code
_entity_poly.pdbx_strand_id
1 'polypeptide(L)'
;MATIINAILAINPNAVVTVNDNDVNKIEWLENTQVISNDIILAKQLELQTEEDNKIAQQESKKQSAIAKLKALGLDEEEVKAIIGI
;
A
#
# COMPACT_ATOMS: atom_id res chain seq x y z
N MET A 1 -4.75 2.73 -0.38
CA MET A 1 -5.05 3.03 1.03
C MET A 1 -5.41 1.75 1.76
N ALA A 2 -4.67 1.42 2.80
CA ALA A 2 -4.88 0.20 3.58
C ALA A 2 -6.20 0.27 4.37
N THR A 3 -7.02 -0.78 4.29
CA THR A 3 -8.28 -0.92 5.04
C THR A 3 -8.08 -1.61 6.39
N ILE A 4 -9.05 -1.50 7.28
CA ILE A 4 -9.14 -2.23 8.55
C ILE A 4 -9.11 -3.75 8.29
N ILE A 5 -9.79 -4.23 7.25
CA ILE A 5 -9.75 -5.64 6.85
C ILE A 5 -8.32 -6.05 6.46
N ASN A 6 -7.61 -5.24 5.66
CA ASN A 6 -6.23 -5.53 5.30
C ASN A 6 -5.32 -5.61 6.53
N ALA A 7 -5.50 -4.72 7.50
CA ALA A 7 -4.76 -4.73 8.76
C ALA A 7 -5.05 -5.99 9.59
N ILE A 8 -6.32 -6.37 9.74
CA ILE A 8 -6.73 -7.59 10.47
C ILE A 8 -6.14 -8.84 9.82
N LEU A 9 -6.24 -8.97 8.49
CA LEU A 9 -5.70 -10.13 7.76
C LEU A 9 -4.16 -10.16 7.79
N ALA A 10 -3.50 -9.01 7.85
CA ALA A 10 -2.04 -8.96 8.00
C ALA A 10 -1.57 -9.38 9.42
N ILE A 11 -2.42 -9.25 10.44
CA ILE A 11 -2.15 -9.73 11.81
C ILE A 11 -2.52 -11.20 11.97
N ASN A 12 -3.71 -11.58 11.48
CA ASN A 12 -4.21 -12.94 11.50
C ASN A 12 -4.76 -13.30 10.10
N PRO A 13 -3.98 -14.01 9.27
CA PRO A 13 -4.39 -14.37 7.92
C PRO A 13 -5.65 -15.24 7.83
N ASN A 14 -6.02 -15.91 8.92
CA ASN A 14 -7.21 -16.77 8.99
C ASN A 14 -8.42 -16.05 9.63
N ALA A 15 -8.33 -14.75 9.89
CA ALA A 15 -9.42 -14.00 10.49
C ALA A 15 -10.63 -13.93 9.56
N VAL A 16 -11.80 -14.27 10.10
CA VAL A 16 -13.09 -14.13 9.40
C VAL A 16 -13.84 -13.00 10.08
N VAL A 17 -13.96 -11.87 9.38
CA VAL A 17 -14.55 -10.64 9.91
C VAL A 17 -15.39 -9.92 8.87
N THR A 18 -16.38 -9.18 9.34
CA THR A 18 -17.07 -8.15 8.54
C THR A 18 -16.77 -6.79 9.17
N VAL A 19 -16.44 -5.80 8.34
CA VAL A 19 -16.16 -4.44 8.81
C VAL A 19 -17.05 -3.47 8.05
N ASN A 20 -17.83 -2.69 8.79
CA ASN A 20 -18.70 -1.67 8.21
C ASN A 20 -17.98 -0.32 8.18
N ASP A 21 -18.16 0.42 7.08
CA ASP A 21 -17.59 1.77 6.86
C ASP A 21 -16.06 1.88 7.05
N ASN A 22 -15.34 0.74 7.01
CA ASN A 22 -13.92 0.69 7.35
C ASN A 22 -13.62 1.30 8.74
N ASP A 23 -14.54 1.15 9.70
CA ASP A 23 -14.43 1.68 11.06
C ASP A 23 -14.01 0.58 12.04
N VAL A 24 -12.93 0.83 12.79
CA VAL A 24 -12.38 -0.10 13.77
C VAL A 24 -13.36 -0.40 14.92
N ASN A 25 -14.37 0.45 15.13
CA ASN A 25 -15.41 0.25 16.13
C ASN A 25 -16.61 -0.55 15.60
N LYS A 26 -16.66 -0.83 14.30
CA LYS A 26 -17.77 -1.54 13.64
C LYS A 26 -17.33 -2.87 13.03
N ILE A 27 -16.58 -3.65 13.80
CA ILE A 27 -16.07 -4.97 13.42
C ILE A 27 -16.97 -6.06 14.00
N GLU A 28 -17.46 -6.94 13.14
CA GLU A 28 -18.09 -8.20 13.52
C GLU A 28 -17.09 -9.34 13.35
N TRP A 29 -16.80 -10.04 14.44
CA TRP A 29 -15.87 -11.17 14.48
C TRP A 29 -16.66 -12.48 14.31
N LEU A 30 -16.30 -13.27 13.30
CA LEU A 30 -17.01 -14.49 12.92
C LEU A 30 -16.13 -15.72 13.18
N GLU A 31 -16.75 -16.92 13.18
CA GLU A 31 -16.07 -18.22 13.23
C GLU A 31 -15.05 -18.40 14.37
N ASN A 32 -15.33 -17.85 15.56
CA ASN A 32 -14.43 -17.85 16.71
C ASN A 32 -13.08 -17.15 16.44
N THR A 33 -13.03 -16.23 15.48
CA THR A 33 -11.87 -15.39 15.25
C THR A 33 -11.52 -14.65 16.55
N GLN A 34 -10.27 -14.80 17.00
CA GLN A 34 -9.77 -14.10 18.16
C GLN A 34 -9.88 -12.58 17.94
N VAL A 35 -10.56 -11.90 18.86
CA VAL A 35 -10.69 -10.44 18.84
C VAL A 35 -9.30 -9.81 19.00
N ILE A 36 -8.99 -8.86 18.13
CA ILE A 36 -7.76 -8.06 18.13
C ILE A 36 -8.11 -6.66 18.64
N SER A 37 -7.25 -6.07 19.47
CA SER A 37 -7.44 -4.71 19.96
C SER A 37 -7.43 -3.69 18.83
N ASN A 38 -8.30 -2.68 18.92
CA ASN A 38 -8.41 -1.60 17.95
C ASN A 38 -7.08 -0.87 17.74
N ASP A 39 -6.31 -0.61 18.81
CA ASP A 39 -5.02 0.08 18.70
C ASP A 39 -4.01 -0.71 17.86
N ILE A 40 -4.03 -2.05 17.97
CA ILE A 40 -3.15 -2.94 17.20
C ILE A 40 -3.55 -2.94 15.73
N ILE A 41 -4.87 -2.96 15.46
CA ILE A 41 -5.41 -2.89 14.09
C ILE A 41 -5.03 -1.56 13.44
N LEU A 42 -5.22 -0.44 14.15
CA LEU A 42 -4.87 0.90 13.64
C LEU A 42 -3.36 1.06 13.43
N ALA A 43 -2.54 0.56 14.35
CA ALA A 43 -1.09 0.57 14.19
C ALA A 43 -0.66 -0.21 12.94
N LYS A 44 -1.25 -1.39 12.71
CA LYS A 44 -0.98 -2.17 11.51
C LYS A 44 -1.47 -1.50 10.24
N GLN A 45 -2.64 -0.86 10.26
CA GLN A 45 -3.16 -0.10 9.13
C GLN A 45 -2.19 1.03 8.74
N LEU A 46 -1.66 1.75 9.74
CA LEU A 46 -0.68 2.82 9.52
C LEU A 46 0.65 2.30 8.96
N GLU A 47 1.13 1.16 9.46
CA GLU A 47 2.31 0.48 8.93
C GLU A 47 2.12 0.13 7.44
N LEU A 48 0.99 -0.51 7.09
CA LEU A 48 0.68 -0.87 5.71
C LEU A 48 0.54 0.35 4.80
N GLN A 49 -0.03 1.45 5.29
CA GLN A 49 -0.10 2.70 4.52
C GLN A 49 1.30 3.25 4.25
N THR A 50 2.15 3.27 5.28
CA THR A 50 3.53 3.74 5.16
C THR A 50 4.32 2.89 4.16
N GLU A 51 4.12 1.57 4.15
CA GLU A 51 4.73 0.68 3.17
C GLU A 51 4.24 0.92 1.74
N GLU A 52 2.94 1.14 1.54
CA GLU A 52 2.34 1.47 0.23
C GLU A 52 2.93 2.77 -0.30
N ASP A 53 2.96 3.82 0.52
CA ASP A 53 3.49 5.13 0.17
C ASP A 53 4.99 5.06 -0.16
N ASN A 54 5.76 4.31 0.64
CA ASN A 54 7.19 4.09 0.38
C ASN A 54 7.43 3.34 -0.93
N LYS A 55 6.58 2.35 -1.27
CA LYS A 55 6.69 1.63 -2.54
C LYS A 55 6.43 2.55 -3.73
N ILE A 56 5.41 3.40 -3.65
CA ILE A 56 5.09 4.38 -4.68
C ILE A 56 6.27 5.35 -4.86
N ALA A 57 6.74 5.96 -3.78
CA ALA A 57 7.87 6.89 -3.82
C ALA A 57 9.14 6.23 -4.40
N GLN A 58 9.40 4.97 -4.05
CA GLN A 58 10.53 4.22 -4.59
C GLN A 58 10.37 3.94 -6.09
N GLN A 59 9.16 3.62 -6.57
CA GLN A 59 8.90 3.42 -7.99
C GLN A 59 9.08 4.72 -8.78
N GLU A 60 8.58 5.84 -8.26
CA GLU A 60 8.76 7.16 -8.88
C GLU A 60 10.24 7.56 -8.93
N SER A 61 10.98 7.36 -7.83
CA SER A 61 12.42 7.59 -7.77
C SER A 61 13.18 6.74 -8.80
N LYS A 62 12.82 5.45 -8.94
CA LYS A 62 13.41 4.56 -9.96
C LYS A 62 13.10 5.04 -11.37
N LYS A 63 11.87 5.49 -11.63
CA LYS A 63 11.47 6.05 -12.94
C LYS A 63 12.26 7.32 -13.26
N GLN A 64 12.40 8.24 -12.31
CA GLN A 64 13.20 9.45 -12.49
C GLN A 64 14.68 9.13 -12.73
N SER A 65 15.24 8.16 -12.00
CA SER A 65 16.61 7.69 -12.20
C SER A 65 16.81 7.09 -13.60
N ALA A 66 15.85 6.31 -14.08
CA ALA A 66 15.88 5.75 -15.44
C ALA A 66 15.84 6.85 -16.51
N ILE A 67 14.94 7.83 -16.36
CA ILE A 67 14.86 9.01 -17.25
C ILE A 67 16.19 9.78 -17.28
N ALA A 68 16.79 10.03 -16.12
CA ALA A 68 18.06 10.74 -16.03
C ALA A 68 19.20 9.98 -16.75
N LYS A 69 19.24 8.65 -16.62
CA LYS A 69 20.21 7.80 -17.33
C LYS A 69 19.99 7.83 -18.85
N LEU A 70 18.75 7.80 -19.33
CA LEU A 70 18.43 7.90 -20.77
C LEU A 70 18.85 9.27 -21.33
N LYS A 71 18.53 10.36 -20.65
CA LYS A 71 18.98 11.71 -21.05
C LYS A 71 20.51 11.81 -21.10
N ALA A 72 21.21 11.19 -20.16
CA ALA A 72 22.67 11.14 -20.15
C ALA A 72 23.29 10.32 -21.29
N LEU A 73 22.51 9.44 -21.94
CA LEU A 73 22.90 8.72 -23.16
C LEU A 73 22.68 9.56 -24.43
N GLY A 74 22.19 10.79 -24.30
CA GLY A 74 21.97 11.71 -25.42
C GLY A 74 20.56 11.69 -26.01
N LEU A 75 19.61 10.97 -25.39
CA LEU A 75 18.21 11.02 -25.81
C LEU A 75 17.55 12.33 -25.38
N ASP A 76 16.72 12.89 -26.26
CA ASP A 76 15.92 14.07 -25.94
C ASP A 76 14.62 13.71 -25.19
N GLU A 77 13.87 14.73 -24.74
CA GLU A 77 12.67 14.51 -23.92
C GLU A 77 11.54 13.80 -24.67
N GLU A 78 11.40 14.01 -25.98
CA GLU A 78 10.35 13.37 -26.77
C GLU A 78 10.67 11.90 -27.00
N GLU A 79 11.93 11.57 -27.28
CA GLU A 79 12.40 10.18 -27.42
C GLU A 79 12.20 9.40 -26.11
N VAL A 80 12.55 10.00 -24.97
CA VAL A 80 12.37 9.37 -23.66
C VAL A 80 10.89 9.11 -23.37
N LYS A 81 10.01 10.09 -23.63
CA LYS A 81 8.55 9.95 -23.46
C LYS A 81 7.97 8.84 -24.34
N ALA A 82 8.39 8.79 -25.62
CA ALA A 82 7.98 7.75 -26.56
C ALA A 82 8.38 6.35 -26.09
N ILE A 83 9.58 6.17 -25.52
CA ILE A 83 10.06 4.87 -25.01
C ILE A 83 9.30 4.42 -23.76
N ILE A 84 9.01 5.34 -22.83
CA ILE A 84 8.38 5.01 -21.54
C ILE A 84 6.85 5.12 -21.55
N GLY A 85 6.26 5.52 -22.68
CA GLY A 85 4.81 5.56 -22.90
C GLY A 85 4.07 6.59 -22.04
N ILE A 86 4.65 7.77 -21.83
CA ILE A 86 4.02 8.89 -21.10
C ILE A 86 3.92 10.17 -21.91
#